data_AF-A0A7S1PPA4-F1
#
_entry.id   AF-A0A7S1PPA4-F1
#
_cell.length_a   1.000
_cell.length_b   1.000
_cell.length_c   1.000
_cell.angle_alpha   90.00
_cell.angle_beta   90.00
_cell.angle_gamma   90.00
#
_symmetry.space_group_name_H-M   'P 1'
#
loop_
_entity.id
_entity.type
_entity.pdbx_description
1 polymer ?
#
loop_
_entity_poly.entity_id
_entity_poly.type
_entity_poly.pdbx_seq_one_letter_code
_entity_poly.pdbx_strand_id
1 'polypeptide(L)'
;HDKEICGGACRLQLTASDCNSEPMCEWDSYSTVCQRRCETRNINNGGAQCVEDPRCEFYNKECIKKCEFKYRGANTLTTKKACNADRLCMFVPTQGTCQAACARYDTPQCVQNTLCEWG
;
A
#
# COMPACT_ATOMS: atom_id res chain seq x y z
N HIS A 1 9.00 23.69 1.30
CA HIS A 1 7.68 24.34 1.36
C HIS A 1 6.88 23.84 0.18
N ASP A 2 6.31 22.65 0.31
CA ASP A 2 5.47 22.04 -0.72
C ASP A 2 4.13 22.78 -0.75
N LYS A 3 3.78 23.32 -1.91
CA LYS A 3 2.48 23.93 -2.15
C LYS A 3 1.44 22.82 -2.10
N GLU A 4 0.63 22.77 -1.04
CA GLU A 4 -0.59 21.99 -1.03
C GLU A 4 -1.52 22.53 -2.12
N ILE A 5 -1.56 21.84 -3.26
CA ILE A 5 -2.50 22.15 -4.34
C ILE A 5 -3.88 21.71 -3.84
N CYS A 6 -4.80 22.66 -3.70
CA CYS A 6 -6.20 22.38 -3.41
C CYS A 6 -6.84 21.70 -4.63
N GLY A 7 -6.84 20.36 -4.65
CA GLY A 7 -7.49 19.54 -5.66
C GLY A 7 -8.87 19.05 -5.21
N GLY A 8 -9.68 18.59 -6.16
CA GLY A 8 -10.96 17.93 -5.87
C GLY A 8 -10.76 16.70 -4.98
N ALA A 9 -11.67 16.47 -4.03
CA ALA A 9 -11.57 15.31 -3.16
C ALA A 9 -11.74 14.01 -3.97
N CYS A 10 -10.81 13.06 -3.86
CA CYS A 10 -10.87 11.78 -4.60
C CYS A 10 -12.22 11.08 -4.50
N ARG A 11 -12.87 11.14 -3.33
CA ARG A 11 -14.21 10.57 -3.08
C ARG A 11 -15.32 11.07 -4.02
N LEU A 12 -15.11 12.17 -4.75
CA LEU A 12 -16.05 12.72 -5.72
C LEU A 12 -15.95 12.04 -7.09
N GLN A 13 -14.86 11.32 -7.35
CA GLN A 13 -14.69 10.57 -8.60
C GLN A 13 -15.45 9.25 -8.49
N LEU A 14 -16.43 9.06 -9.37
CA LEU A 14 -17.36 7.92 -9.32
C LEU A 14 -16.93 6.76 -10.21
N THR A 15 -15.93 6.97 -11.08
CA THR A 15 -15.43 5.94 -11.99
C THR A 15 -13.94 5.71 -11.81
N ALA A 16 -13.49 4.50 -12.15
CA ALA A 16 -12.08 4.16 -12.16
C ALA A 16 -11.26 5.04 -13.12
N SER A 17 -11.85 5.44 -14.25
CA SER A 17 -11.19 6.29 -15.25
C SER A 17 -10.91 7.67 -14.68
N ASP A 18 -11.95 8.32 -14.13
CA ASP A 18 -11.82 9.68 -13.59
C ASP A 18 -10.88 9.68 -12.38
N CYS A 19 -11.03 8.68 -11.50
CA CYS A 19 -10.17 8.52 -10.35
C CYS A 19 -8.69 8.38 -10.70
N ASN A 20 -8.36 7.57 -11.70
CA ASN A 20 -6.98 7.35 -12.10
C ASN A 20 -6.40 8.47 -12.97
N SER A 21 -7.25 9.39 -13.47
CA SER A 21 -6.81 10.61 -14.16
C SER A 21 -6.27 11.67 -13.18
N GLU A 22 -6.70 11.63 -11.92
CA GLU A 22 -6.25 12.52 -10.87
C GLU A 22 -4.92 12.04 -10.25
N PRO A 23 -3.83 12.83 -10.27
CA PRO A 23 -2.51 12.40 -9.80
C PRO A 23 -2.47 11.94 -8.34
N MET A 24 -3.36 12.47 -7.50
CA MET A 24 -3.44 12.16 -6.07
C MET A 24 -4.37 11.00 -5.75
N CYS A 25 -5.09 10.46 -6.73
CA CYS A 25 -6.16 9.51 -6.50
C CYS A 25 -5.88 8.16 -7.14
N GLU A 26 -6.47 7.13 -6.54
CA GLU A 26 -6.40 5.76 -7.01
C GLU A 26 -7.74 5.08 -6.80
N TRP A 27 -8.10 4.26 -7.79
CA TRP A 27 -9.32 3.48 -7.72
C TRP A 27 -9.08 2.21 -6.91
N ASP A 28 -9.87 2.00 -5.85
CA ASP A 28 -9.94 0.71 -5.17
C ASP A 28 -11.06 -0.11 -5.81
N SER A 29 -10.70 -1.08 -6.64
CA SER A 29 -11.65 -1.96 -7.34
C SER A 29 -12.43 -2.87 -6.41
N TYR A 30 -11.92 -3.14 -5.20
CA TYR A 30 -12.61 -4.00 -4.24
C TYR A 30 -13.74 -3.25 -3.52
N SER A 31 -13.47 -2.02 -3.08
CA SER A 31 -14.49 -1.20 -2.41
C SER A 31 -15.32 -0.36 -3.40
N THR A 32 -14.91 -0.29 -4.67
CA THR A 32 -15.52 0.55 -5.72
C THR A 32 -15.54 2.04 -5.33
N VAL A 33 -14.49 2.50 -4.65
CA VAL A 33 -14.35 3.89 -4.20
C VAL A 33 -13.03 4.46 -4.70
N CYS A 34 -13.07 5.73 -5.13
CA CYS A 34 -11.87 6.50 -5.40
C CYS A 34 -11.28 7.11 -4.13
N GLN A 35 -10.00 6.87 -3.89
CA GLN A 35 -9.34 7.24 -2.63
C GLN A 35 -8.00 7.93 -2.90
N ARG A 36 -7.45 8.60 -1.89
CA ARG A 36 -6.13 9.23 -2.02
C ARG A 36 -5.04 8.16 -2.04
N ARG A 37 -4.04 8.34 -2.91
CA ARG A 37 -2.81 7.52 -2.99
C ARG A 37 -1.96 7.69 -1.75
N CYS A 38 -1.39 6.60 -1.25
CA CYS A 38 -0.48 6.63 -0.10
C CYS A 38 0.75 7.50 -0.38
N GLU A 39 1.29 7.41 -1.60
CA GLU A 39 2.51 8.09 -2.04
C GLU A 39 2.37 9.62 -2.08
N THR A 40 1.14 10.13 -2.05
CA THR A 40 0.85 11.58 -2.04
C THR A 40 0.53 12.13 -0.67
N ARG A 41 0.58 11.29 0.37
CA ARG A 41 0.39 11.72 1.76
C ARG A 41 1.64 12.43 2.24
N ASN A 42 1.45 13.49 3.02
CA ASN A 42 2.55 14.26 3.56
C ASN A 42 3.23 13.43 4.66
N ILE A 43 4.53 13.23 4.51
CA ILE A 43 5.37 12.38 5.37
C ILE A 43 6.13 13.19 6.42
N ASN A 44 5.94 14.51 6.47
CA ASN A 44 6.51 15.35 7.51
C ASN A 44 6.04 14.84 8.89
N ASN A 45 6.91 14.95 9.89
CA ASN A 45 6.70 14.39 11.24
C ASN A 45 6.67 12.86 11.28
N GLY A 46 7.58 12.20 10.55
CA GLY A 46 7.81 10.76 10.68
C GLY A 46 6.67 9.90 10.14
N GLY A 47 5.90 10.41 9.16
CA GLY A 47 4.85 9.63 8.50
C GLY A 47 3.54 9.52 9.26
N ALA A 48 3.26 10.37 10.25
CA ALA A 48 2.01 10.32 11.03
C ALA A 48 0.74 10.32 10.15
N GLN A 49 0.69 11.15 9.10
CA GLN A 49 -0.46 11.18 8.18
C GLN A 49 -0.52 9.98 7.22
N CYS A 50 0.57 9.22 7.10
CA CYS A 50 0.58 7.98 6.33
C CYS A 50 -0.30 6.93 7.01
N VAL A 51 -0.15 6.78 8.33
CA VAL A 51 -0.81 5.73 9.11
C VAL A 51 -2.25 6.07 9.51
N GLU A 52 -2.73 7.29 9.23
CA GLU A 52 -4.15 7.64 9.34
C GLU A 52 -5.04 6.80 8.41
N ASP A 53 -4.47 6.34 7.30
CA ASP A 53 -5.15 5.43 6.37
C ASP A 53 -4.70 4.00 6.64
N PRO A 54 -5.62 3.09 7.01
CA PRO A 54 -5.27 1.71 7.34
C PRO A 54 -4.65 0.95 6.16
N ARG A 55 -4.81 1.46 4.93
CA ARG A 55 -4.26 0.87 3.70
C ARG A 55 -2.80 1.25 3.45
N CYS A 56 -2.33 2.28 4.12
CA CYS A 56 -0.99 2.83 3.95
C CYS A 56 -0.10 2.45 5.13
N GLU A 57 1.21 2.48 4.90
CA GLU A 57 2.22 2.29 5.92
C GLU A 57 3.44 3.16 5.63
N PHE A 58 4.09 3.62 6.69
CA PHE A 58 5.31 4.40 6.57
C PHE A 58 6.51 3.45 6.57
N TYR A 59 7.26 3.41 5.47
CA TYR A 59 8.41 2.54 5.30
C TYR A 59 9.53 3.29 4.59
N ASN A 60 10.75 3.22 5.15
CA ASN A 60 11.95 3.84 4.59
C ASN A 60 11.77 5.32 4.16
N LYS A 61 11.14 6.13 5.01
CA LYS A 61 10.83 7.55 4.75
C LYS A 61 9.83 7.80 3.63
N GLU A 62 9.10 6.78 3.19
CA GLU A 62 8.05 6.89 2.18
C GLU A 62 6.72 6.42 2.76
N CYS A 63 5.62 7.00 2.27
CA CYS A 63 4.30 6.47 2.53
C CYS A 63 3.90 5.55 1.38
N ILE A 64 3.79 4.26 1.64
CA ILE A 64 3.49 3.25 0.63
C ILE A 64 2.18 2.56 0.95
N LYS A 65 1.54 1.99 -0.07
CA LYS A 65 0.40 1.10 0.14
C LYS A 65 0.87 -0.25 0.68
N LYS A 66 0.21 -0.74 1.74
CA LYS A 66 0.48 -2.07 2.28
C LYS A 66 0.24 -3.15 1.23
N CYS A 67 1.07 -4.19 1.25
CA CYS A 67 1.00 -5.31 0.30
C CYS A 67 -0.39 -5.96 0.22
N GLU A 68 -1.09 -6.07 1.36
CA GLU A 68 -2.43 -6.67 1.45
C GLU A 68 -3.49 -5.89 0.67
N PHE A 69 -3.32 -4.57 0.55
CA PHE A 69 -4.19 -3.68 -0.21
C PHE A 69 -3.70 -3.49 -1.65
N LYS A 70 -2.38 -3.48 -1.87
CA LYS A 70 -1.77 -3.33 -3.20
C LYS A 70 -2.11 -4.48 -4.14
N TYR A 71 -2.11 -5.70 -3.61
CA TYR A 71 -2.41 -6.93 -4.36
C TYR A 71 -3.75 -7.55 -3.93
N ARG A 72 -4.69 -6.73 -3.43
CA ARG A 72 -6.01 -7.18 -2.99
C ARG A 72 -6.85 -7.65 -4.17
N GLY A 73 -7.75 -8.60 -3.93
CA GLY A 73 -8.88 -8.87 -4.82
C GLY A 73 -8.62 -9.91 -5.93
N ALA A 74 -7.45 -10.54 -5.96
CA ALA A 74 -7.21 -11.63 -6.91
C ALA A 74 -6.25 -12.65 -6.30
N ASN A 75 -6.77 -13.79 -5.81
CA ASN A 75 -5.97 -14.99 -5.54
C ASN A 75 -5.59 -15.70 -6.86
N THR A 76 -5.27 -14.92 -7.89
CA THR A 76 -4.93 -15.42 -9.22
C THR A 76 -3.44 -15.69 -9.29
N LEU A 77 -3.02 -16.56 -10.20
CA LEU A 77 -1.61 -16.81 -10.47
C LEU A 77 -0.86 -15.52 -10.82
N THR A 78 -1.51 -14.61 -11.56
CA THR A 78 -0.96 -13.31 -11.93
C THR A 78 -0.67 -12.44 -10.72
N THR A 79 -1.60 -12.33 -9.78
CA THR A 79 -1.40 -11.52 -8.58
C THR A 79 -0.34 -12.11 -7.66
N LYS A 80 -0.30 -13.44 -7.49
CA LYS A 80 0.77 -14.12 -6.75
C LYS A 80 2.14 -13.82 -7.35
N LYS A 81 2.25 -13.90 -8.67
CA LYS A 81 3.49 -13.60 -9.40
C LYS A 81 3.89 -12.14 -9.23
N ALA A 82 2.96 -11.19 -9.37
CA ALA A 82 3.23 -9.77 -9.20
C ALA A 82 3.68 -9.44 -7.77
N CYS A 83 3.03 -10.05 -6.78
CA CYS A 83 3.36 -9.91 -5.38
C CYS A 83 4.76 -10.41 -5.02
N ASN A 84 5.15 -11.59 -5.52
CA ASN A 84 6.49 -12.13 -5.30
C ASN A 84 7.57 -11.43 -6.14
N ALA A 85 7.19 -10.70 -7.20
CA ALA A 85 8.12 -9.86 -7.97
C ALA A 85 8.41 -8.53 -7.27
N ASP A 86 7.56 -8.12 -6.32
CA ASP A 86 7.76 -6.91 -5.53
C ASP A 86 8.65 -7.21 -4.32
N ARG A 87 9.85 -6.64 -4.31
CA ARG A 87 10.83 -6.85 -3.22
C ARG A 87 10.32 -6.49 -1.82
N LEU A 88 9.25 -5.68 -1.73
CA LEU A 88 8.65 -5.26 -0.47
C LEU A 88 7.50 -6.18 -0.03
N CYS A 89 7.09 -7.12 -0.87
CA CYS A 89 5.95 -7.98 -0.62
C CYS A 89 6.30 -9.46 -0.79
N MET A 90 5.57 -10.31 -0.09
CA MET A 90 5.64 -11.76 -0.24
C MET A 90 4.23 -12.35 -0.19
N PHE A 91 3.95 -13.33 -1.05
CA PHE A 91 2.68 -14.03 -1.03
C PHE A 91 2.69 -15.09 0.07
N VAL A 92 1.70 -15.04 0.96
CA VAL A 92 1.54 -15.97 2.08
C VAL A 92 0.46 -16.99 1.70
N PRO A 93 0.82 -18.22 1.27
CA PRO A 93 -0.13 -19.17 0.69
C PRO A 93 -1.17 -19.67 1.69
N THR A 94 -0.82 -19.77 2.97
CA THR A 94 -1.74 -20.18 4.05
C THR A 94 -2.86 -19.18 4.28
N GLN A 95 -2.59 -17.88 4.01
CA GLN A 95 -3.56 -16.81 4.19
C GLN A 95 -4.20 -16.37 2.86
N GLY A 96 -3.63 -16.77 1.72
CA GLY A 96 -4.09 -16.37 0.40
C GLY A 96 -3.91 -14.87 0.12
N THR A 97 -3.01 -14.20 0.86
CA THR A 97 -2.81 -12.74 0.81
C THR A 97 -1.34 -12.38 0.60
N CYS A 98 -1.11 -11.15 0.15
CA CYS A 98 0.22 -10.55 0.09
C CYS A 98 0.52 -9.77 1.35
N GLN A 99 1.71 -9.96 1.90
CA GLN A 99 2.16 -9.28 3.11
C GLN A 99 3.53 -8.66 2.89
N ALA A 100 3.97 -7.85 3.85
CA ALA A 100 5.31 -7.28 3.83
C ALA A 100 6.37 -8.39 3.83
N ALA A 101 7.32 -8.31 2.89
CA ALA A 101 8.42 -9.26 2.79
C ALA A 101 9.36 -9.15 4.00
N CYS A 102 9.99 -10.28 4.38
CA CYS A 102 10.91 -10.32 5.52
C CYS A 102 12.13 -9.39 5.36
N ALA A 103 12.55 -9.10 4.11
CA ALA A 103 13.60 -8.15 3.81
C ALA A 103 13.32 -6.71 4.28
N ARG A 104 12.08 -6.42 4.71
CA ARG A 104 11.68 -5.13 5.27
C ARG A 104 11.94 -5.00 6.77
N TYR A 105 12.13 -6.11 7.47
CA TYR A 105 12.23 -6.13 8.92
C TYR A 105 13.67 -6.02 9.38
N ASP A 106 13.89 -5.21 10.41
CA ASP A 106 15.13 -5.24 11.17
C ASP A 106 15.17 -6.45 12.12
N THR A 107 16.27 -6.58 12.87
CA THR A 107 16.48 -7.78 13.70
C THR A 107 15.36 -8.02 14.71
N PRO A 108 14.91 -7.01 15.49
CA PRO A 108 13.79 -7.17 16.40
C PRO A 108 12.48 -7.54 15.70
N GLN A 109 12.16 -6.90 14.57
CA GLN A 109 10.89 -7.13 13.86
C GLN A 109 10.81 -8.51 13.22
N CYS A 110 11.92 -9.03 12.70
CA CYS A 110 11.98 -10.34 12.07
C CYS A 110 11.62 -11.45 13.06
N VAL A 111 12.13 -11.38 14.30
CA VAL A 111 11.87 -12.38 15.35
C VAL A 111 10.40 -12.39 15.80
N GLN A 112 9.72 -11.25 15.72
CA GLN A 112 8.30 -11.13 16.08
C GLN A 112 7.36 -11.62 14.98
N ASN A 113 7.84 -11.66 13.72
CA ASN A 113 7.02 -12.06 12.60
C ASN A 113 7.13 -13.58 12.38
N THR A 114 6.07 -14.31 12.69
CA THR A 114 6.00 -15.78 12.51
C THR A 114 6.13 -16.25 11.06
N LEU A 115 6.09 -15.33 10.09
CA LEU A 115 6.29 -15.62 8.67
C LEU A 115 7.76 -15.48 8.23
N CYS A 116 8.64 -15.02 9.12
CA CYS A 116 10.03 -14.74 8.83
C CYS A 116 10.94 -15.58 9.71
N GLU A 117 12.00 -16.11 9.09
CA GLU A 117 13.10 -16.80 9.77
C GLU A 117 14.43 -16.25 9.26
N TRP A 118 15.46 -16.33 10.10
CA TRP A 118 16.82 -15.97 9.69
C TRP A 118 17.38 -17.07 8.78
N GLY A 119 17.70 -16.68 7.54
CA GLY A 119 18.43 -17.51 6.57
C GLY A 119 19.93 -17.27 6.59
#